data_AF-A0AAN9YBE7-F1
#
_entry.id   AF-A0AAN9YBE7-F1
#
_cell.length_a   1.000
_cell.length_b   1.000
_cell.length_c   1.000
_cell.angle_alpha   90.00
_cell.angle_beta   90.00
_cell.angle_gamma   90.00
#
_symmetry.space_group_name_H-M   'P 1'
#
loop_
_entity.id
_entity.type
_entity.pdbx_description
1 polymer ?
#
loop_
_entity_poly.entity_id
_entity_poly.type
_entity_poly.pdbx_seq_one_letter_code
_entity_poly.pdbx_strand_id
1 'polypeptide(L)'
;MDLEKVLFVPTLTHSQMYYSRQLAVYNFCVQVGDTGQVLMYVWDETISGRGSNEIGSCLLRVLLSKFTYKRHVLLWCDNCSGQNKNRMIVVALLYLVATKKDFALIEKRKRKVPADIKTLIQKSRLSVPLKVIDMDDGDFYNLTTLANQLLQTTKLNISQATTLDVTTDSLNRNPILKKATYWSIEEWKAVPIAKRKINFFKDIPTNLPKLVTGRSLDSTKKKDFRKMLQFLPLDSRDFYNNIIDT
;
A
#
# COMPACT_ATOMS: atom_id res chain seq x y z
N MET A 1 -9.80 4.82 -1.42
CA MET A 1 -8.83 3.71 -1.34
C MET A 1 -9.14 2.88 -0.12
N ASP A 2 -8.96 1.57 -0.19
CA ASP A 2 -9.29 0.64 0.89
C ASP A 2 -8.42 -0.63 0.81
N LEU A 3 -8.05 -1.20 1.96
CA LEU A 3 -7.43 -2.52 2.04
C LEU A 3 -8.50 -3.55 2.37
N GLU A 4 -8.70 -4.50 1.47
CA GLU A 4 -9.73 -5.53 1.63
C GLU A 4 -9.39 -6.51 2.76
N LYS A 5 -10.40 -7.31 3.14
CA LYS A 5 -10.21 -8.42 4.07
C LYS A 5 -9.14 -9.37 3.53
N VAL A 6 -8.28 -9.86 4.43
CA VAL A 6 -7.22 -10.82 4.09
C VAL A 6 -7.85 -12.05 3.42
N LEU A 7 -7.34 -12.36 2.23
CA LEU A 7 -7.69 -13.56 1.49
C LEU A 7 -6.77 -14.69 1.92
N PHE A 8 -7.32 -15.86 2.17
CA PHE A 8 -6.55 -17.03 2.58
C PHE A 8 -6.58 -18.09 1.47
N VAL A 9 -5.40 -18.55 1.06
CA VAL A 9 -5.25 -19.56 0.01
C VAL A 9 -4.36 -20.72 0.44
N PRO A 10 -4.62 -21.95 -0.02
CA PRO A 10 -5.67 -22.31 -0.98
C PRO A 10 -7.06 -22.45 -0.35
N THR A 11 -8.11 -22.23 -1.14
CA THR A 11 -9.53 -22.45 -0.78
C THR A 11 -9.97 -23.85 -1.20
N LEU A 12 -9.62 -24.86 -0.40
CA LEU A 12 -10.05 -26.26 -0.61
C LEU A 12 -11.31 -26.58 0.20
N THR A 13 -12.20 -27.43 -0.32
CA THR A 13 -13.49 -27.77 0.32
C THR A 13 -13.40 -28.84 1.40
N HIS A 14 -12.23 -29.46 1.61
CA HIS A 14 -12.05 -30.55 2.57
C HIS A 14 -11.90 -30.04 4.01
N SER A 15 -12.51 -30.73 4.98
CA SER A 15 -12.55 -30.32 6.41
C SER A 15 -11.17 -30.10 7.05
N GLN A 16 -10.16 -30.86 6.63
CA GLN A 16 -8.78 -30.71 7.12
C GLN A 16 -8.16 -29.35 6.76
N MET A 17 -8.65 -28.67 5.72
CA MET A 17 -8.18 -27.33 5.35
C MET A 17 -8.49 -26.32 6.46
N TYR A 18 -9.65 -26.46 7.11
CA TYR A 18 -10.09 -25.54 8.18
C TYR A 18 -9.09 -25.45 9.35
N TYR A 19 -8.35 -26.53 9.61
CA TYR A 19 -7.35 -26.59 10.68
C TYR A 19 -5.92 -26.37 10.18
N SER A 20 -5.73 -26.17 8.88
CA SER A 20 -4.42 -25.99 8.26
C SER A 20 -4.08 -24.51 8.12
N ARG A 21 -2.80 -24.16 8.24
CA ARG A 21 -2.36 -22.79 7.99
C ARG A 21 -2.45 -22.47 6.50
N GLN A 22 -3.11 -21.36 6.18
CA GLN A 22 -3.28 -20.86 4.82
C GLN A 22 -2.38 -19.66 4.54
N LEU A 23 -2.00 -19.47 3.28
CA LEU A 23 -1.23 -18.32 2.82
C LEU A 23 -2.12 -17.07 2.85
N ALA A 24 -1.67 -16.03 3.53
CA ALA A 24 -2.35 -14.75 3.55
C ALA A 24 -1.98 -13.94 2.30
N VAL A 25 -3.00 -13.50 1.57
CA VAL A 25 -2.91 -12.63 0.40
C VAL A 25 -3.64 -11.33 0.71
N TYR A 26 -2.99 -10.22 0.40
CA TYR A 26 -3.47 -8.87 0.65
C TYR A 26 -3.86 -8.23 -0.68
N ASN A 27 -4.99 -7.52 -0.69
CA ASN A 27 -5.47 -6.78 -1.86
C ASN A 27 -5.78 -5.34 -1.46
N PHE A 28 -5.06 -4.39 -2.06
CA PHE A 28 -5.27 -2.96 -1.84
C PHE A 28 -5.93 -2.33 -3.07
N CYS A 29 -7.13 -1.77 -2.86
CA CYS A 29 -7.97 -1.22 -3.91
C CYS A 29 -7.83 0.29 -4.01
N VAL A 30 -7.55 0.77 -5.21
CA VAL A 30 -7.60 2.19 -5.56
C VAL A 30 -8.47 2.42 -6.79
N GLN A 31 -9.56 3.16 -6.58
CA GLN A 31 -10.42 3.63 -7.65
C GLN A 31 -10.06 5.07 -8.04
N VAL A 32 -9.84 5.28 -9.33
CA VAL A 32 -9.65 6.60 -9.92
C VAL A 32 -11.01 7.14 -10.32
N GLY A 33 -11.47 8.19 -9.64
CA GLY A 33 -12.80 8.77 -9.88
C GLY A 33 -12.99 9.29 -11.30
N ASP A 34 -11.95 9.91 -11.88
CA ASP A 34 -12.02 10.53 -13.22
C ASP A 34 -12.25 9.50 -14.34
N THR A 35 -11.54 8.37 -14.29
CA THR A 35 -11.58 7.34 -15.36
C THR A 35 -12.50 6.17 -15.02
N GLY A 36 -12.98 6.09 -13.77
CA GLY A 36 -13.68 4.90 -13.26
C GLY A 36 -12.82 3.64 -13.20
N GLN A 37 -11.50 3.76 -13.43
CA GLN A 37 -10.56 2.64 -13.39
C GLN A 37 -10.35 2.21 -11.94
N VAL A 38 -10.36 0.90 -11.71
CA VAL A 38 -10.09 0.29 -10.42
C VAL A 38 -8.82 -0.54 -10.53
N LEU A 39 -7.84 -0.18 -9.70
CA LEU A 39 -6.54 -0.81 -9.60
C LEU A 39 -6.49 -1.65 -8.32
N MET A 40 -6.12 -2.92 -8.46
CA MET A 40 -6.02 -3.88 -7.38
C MET A 40 -4.56 -4.28 -7.20
N TYR A 41 -3.93 -3.83 -6.12
CA TYR A 41 -2.53 -4.14 -5.81
C TYR A 41 -2.48 -5.36 -4.90
N VAL A 42 -1.88 -6.44 -5.38
CA VAL A 42 -1.93 -7.74 -4.71
C VAL A 42 -0.52 -8.23 -4.38
N TRP A 43 -0.34 -8.71 -3.15
CA TRP A 43 0.87 -9.42 -2.70
C TRP A 43 0.50 -10.44 -1.62
N ASP A 44 1.38 -11.42 -1.40
CA ASP A 44 1.23 -12.39 -0.33
C ASP A 44 2.20 -12.13 0.84
N GLU A 45 1.98 -12.81 1.95
CA GLU A 45 2.75 -12.62 3.19
C GLU A 45 4.24 -12.98 3.09
N THR A 46 4.65 -13.75 2.07
CA THR A 46 6.07 -14.05 1.85
C THR A 46 6.81 -12.86 1.26
N ILE A 47 6.10 -12.01 0.52
CA ILE A 47 6.64 -10.77 -0.06
C ILE A 47 6.78 -9.73 1.05
N SER A 48 5.66 -9.34 1.67
CA SER A 48 5.65 -8.30 2.69
C SER A 48 4.46 -8.39 3.63
N GLY A 49 4.46 -7.59 4.69
CA GLY A 49 3.33 -7.48 5.61
C GLY A 49 2.18 -6.64 5.05
N ARG A 50 1.27 -6.24 5.93
CA ARG A 50 0.14 -5.33 5.62
C ARG A 50 0.16 -4.06 6.49
N GLY A 51 1.36 -3.62 6.86
CA GLY A 51 1.55 -2.44 7.70
C GLY A 51 1.44 -1.13 6.93
N SER A 52 1.60 -0.02 7.64
CA SER A 52 1.48 1.32 7.05
C SER A 52 2.56 1.65 6.02
N ASN A 53 3.73 0.99 6.07
CA ASN A 53 4.76 1.13 5.04
C ASN A 53 4.30 0.51 3.72
N GLU A 54 3.66 -0.64 3.78
CA GLU A 54 3.16 -1.36 2.62
C GLU A 54 2.01 -0.60 1.94
N ILE A 55 1.07 -0.08 2.72
CA ILE A 55 -0.02 0.78 2.21
C ILE A 55 0.53 2.06 1.59
N GLY A 56 1.45 2.75 2.28
CA GLY A 56 2.08 3.95 1.74
C GLY A 56 2.88 3.70 0.46
N SER A 57 3.50 2.53 0.33
CA SER A 57 4.22 2.12 -0.88
C SER A 57 3.27 1.84 -2.05
N CYS A 58 2.15 1.16 -1.80
CA CYS A 58 1.10 0.99 -2.81
C CYS A 58 0.54 2.33 -3.28
N LEU A 59 0.26 3.26 -2.35
CA LEU A 59 -0.19 4.61 -2.67
C LEU A 59 0.83 5.36 -3.53
N LEU A 60 2.12 5.31 -3.17
CA LEU A 60 3.19 5.90 -3.98
C LEU A 60 3.24 5.28 -5.37
N ARG A 61 3.10 3.97 -5.50
CA ARG A 61 3.09 3.29 -6.79
C ARG A 61 1.93 3.74 -7.67
N VAL A 62 0.73 3.91 -7.10
CA VAL A 62 -0.42 4.48 -7.81
C VAL A 62 -0.11 5.89 -8.28
N LEU A 63 0.33 6.76 -7.36
CA LEU A 63 0.51 8.17 -7.66
C LEU A 63 1.66 8.41 -8.65
N LEU A 64 2.66 7.54 -8.68
CA LEU A 64 3.76 7.57 -9.65
C LEU A 64 3.41 6.92 -11.00
N SER A 65 2.27 6.23 -11.13
CA SER A 65 1.90 5.44 -12.32
C SER A 65 1.33 6.24 -13.51
N LYS A 66 1.45 7.58 -13.55
CA LYS A 66 0.91 8.44 -14.63
C LYS A 66 -0.60 8.35 -14.86
N PHE A 67 -1.42 8.03 -13.85
CA PHE A 67 -2.87 7.97 -14.08
C PHE A 67 -3.51 9.34 -14.39
N THR A 68 -2.84 10.46 -14.11
CA THR A 68 -3.36 11.82 -14.35
C THR A 68 -2.25 12.85 -14.59
N TYR A 69 -2.58 13.93 -15.31
CA TYR A 69 -1.75 15.12 -15.49
C TYR A 69 -2.18 16.29 -14.58
N LYS A 70 -3.19 16.07 -13.73
CA LYS A 70 -3.74 17.10 -12.84
C LYS A 70 -2.74 17.43 -11.73
N ARG A 71 -2.66 18.73 -11.38
CA ARG A 71 -1.81 19.24 -10.28
C ARG A 71 -2.45 19.10 -8.90
N HIS A 72 -3.76 18.90 -8.86
CA HIS A 72 -4.53 18.75 -7.62
C HIS A 72 -5.17 17.36 -7.61
N VAL A 73 -4.88 16.59 -6.57
CA VAL A 73 -5.40 15.23 -6.37
C VAL A 73 -6.11 15.19 -5.04
N LEU A 74 -7.38 14.77 -5.06
CA LEU A 74 -8.17 14.57 -3.85
C LEU A 74 -8.18 13.08 -3.51
N LEU A 75 -7.60 12.73 -2.36
CA LEU A 75 -7.53 11.36 -1.88
C LEU A 75 -8.65 11.08 -0.87
N TRP A 76 -9.60 10.25 -1.27
CA TRP A 76 -10.67 9.77 -0.40
C TRP A 76 -10.30 8.41 0.20
N CYS A 77 -10.31 8.36 1.52
CA CYS A 77 -9.83 7.23 2.30
C CYS A 77 -10.77 7.00 3.49
N ASP A 78 -10.86 5.76 3.96
CA ASP A 78 -11.62 5.46 5.17
C ASP A 78 -10.97 6.09 6.42
N ASN A 79 -11.70 6.04 7.54
CA ASN A 79 -11.22 6.58 8.82
C ASN A 79 -10.26 5.62 9.56
N CYS A 80 -9.59 4.70 8.85
CA CYS A 80 -8.74 3.70 9.47
C CYS A 80 -7.33 4.25 9.76
N SER A 81 -6.91 4.18 11.03
CA SER A 81 -5.58 4.61 11.47
C SER A 81 -4.45 3.76 10.90
N GLY A 82 -4.66 2.44 10.79
CA GLY A 82 -3.67 1.52 10.24
C GLY A 82 -3.36 1.79 8.77
N GLN A 83 -4.36 2.21 7.99
CA GLN A 83 -4.25 2.42 6.56
C GLN A 83 -3.92 3.87 6.20
N ASN A 84 -4.72 4.82 6.71
CA ASN A 84 -4.84 6.14 6.10
C ASN A 84 -4.48 7.28 7.07
N LYS A 85 -4.85 7.17 8.34
CA LYS A 85 -4.53 8.17 9.37
C LYS A 85 -3.22 7.90 10.08
N ASN A 86 -2.15 7.73 9.31
CA ASN A 86 -0.81 7.53 9.84
C ASN A 86 0.21 8.48 9.22
N ARG A 87 1.33 8.68 9.94
CA ARG A 87 2.45 9.52 9.48
C ARG A 87 3.14 8.99 8.22
N MET A 88 2.91 7.73 7.85
CA MET A 88 3.52 7.09 6.68
C MET A 88 2.88 7.60 5.40
N ILE A 89 1.56 7.73 5.41
CA ILE A 89 0.82 8.37 4.31
C ILE A 89 1.23 9.83 4.20
N VAL A 90 1.34 10.56 5.32
CA VAL A 90 1.79 11.96 5.29
C VAL A 90 3.18 12.10 4.67
N VAL A 91 4.16 11.28 5.08
CA VAL A 91 5.51 11.36 4.51
C VAL A 91 5.55 10.94 3.04
N ALA A 92 4.73 9.97 2.64
CA ALA A 92 4.59 9.57 1.24
C ALA A 92 4.04 10.73 0.37
N LEU A 93 3.03 11.46 0.84
CA LEU A 93 2.49 12.62 0.15
C LEU A 93 3.51 13.76 0.08
N LEU A 94 4.24 14.02 1.17
CA LEU A 94 5.32 15.01 1.18
C LEU A 94 6.43 14.65 0.19
N TYR A 95 6.84 13.38 0.13
CA TYR A 95 7.81 12.90 -0.86
C TYR A 95 7.35 13.16 -2.28
N LEU A 96 6.07 12.89 -2.59
CA LEU A 96 5.50 13.14 -3.90
C LEU A 96 5.53 14.62 -4.28
N VAL A 97 5.09 15.50 -3.38
CA VAL A 97 5.07 16.96 -3.62
C VAL A 97 6.49 17.53 -3.72
N ALA A 98 7.44 17.03 -2.92
CA ALA A 98 8.82 17.50 -2.91
C ALA A 98 9.58 17.12 -4.18
N THR A 99 9.44 15.87 -4.61
CA THR A 99 10.29 15.34 -5.69
C THR A 99 9.86 15.80 -7.07
N LYS A 100 8.63 16.32 -7.23
CA LYS A 100 8.05 16.75 -8.52
C LYS A 100 8.35 15.75 -9.66
N LYS A 101 8.53 14.47 -9.33
CA LYS A 101 9.03 13.49 -10.28
C LYS A 101 7.97 13.31 -11.34
N ASP A 102 8.23 13.88 -12.52
CA ASP A 102 7.48 13.57 -13.72
C ASP A 102 7.52 12.07 -13.89
N PHE A 103 6.33 11.53 -13.77
CA PHE A 103 5.98 10.17 -13.41
C PHE A 103 6.63 9.12 -14.35
N ALA A 104 7.90 8.75 -14.15
CA ALA A 104 8.58 7.79 -15.03
C ALA A 104 8.23 6.36 -14.62
N LEU A 105 7.63 5.63 -15.56
CA LEU A 105 7.21 4.23 -15.43
C LEU A 105 8.45 3.34 -15.53
N ILE A 106 8.74 2.55 -14.49
CA ILE A 106 9.79 1.53 -14.51
C ILE A 106 9.09 0.19 -14.33
N GLU A 107 9.16 -0.67 -15.34
CA GLU A 107 8.54 -1.98 -15.34
C GLU A 107 9.59 -3.08 -15.63
N LYS A 108 9.79 -3.97 -14.64
CA LYS A 108 9.95 -5.44 -14.72
C LYS A 108 10.78 -5.99 -13.57
N ARG A 109 10.18 -6.90 -12.79
CA ARG A 109 10.60 -8.28 -12.45
C ARG A 109 9.43 -8.97 -11.73
N LYS A 110 9.53 -10.27 -11.42
CA LYS A 110 8.38 -11.14 -11.04
C LYS A 110 8.60 -11.83 -9.68
N ARG A 111 7.63 -11.72 -8.78
CA ARG A 111 7.01 -12.82 -8.04
C ARG A 111 5.49 -12.79 -8.32
N LYS A 112 4.84 -13.95 -8.29
CA LYS A 112 3.45 -14.11 -8.77
C LYS A 112 2.57 -14.60 -7.64
N VAL A 113 1.53 -13.87 -7.26
CA VAL A 113 0.42 -14.39 -6.43
C VAL A 113 -0.30 -15.53 -7.18
N PRO A 114 -0.96 -16.51 -6.50
CA PRO A 114 -1.68 -17.59 -7.19
C PRO A 114 -2.64 -17.08 -8.25
N ALA A 115 -2.66 -17.75 -9.42
CA ALA A 115 -3.49 -17.35 -10.56
C ALA A 115 -4.99 -17.34 -10.22
N ASP A 116 -5.43 -18.28 -9.37
CA ASP A 116 -6.82 -18.42 -8.96
C ASP A 116 -7.37 -17.15 -8.30
N ILE A 117 -6.59 -16.50 -7.42
CA ILE A 117 -6.98 -15.23 -6.78
C ILE A 117 -7.03 -14.09 -7.79
N LYS A 118 -6.10 -14.07 -8.74
CA LYS A 118 -6.10 -13.03 -9.78
C LYS A 118 -7.33 -13.12 -10.64
N THR A 119 -7.67 -14.33 -11.08
CA THR A 119 -8.87 -14.54 -11.89
C THR A 119 -10.13 -14.22 -11.12
N LEU A 120 -10.19 -14.56 -9.82
CA LEU A 120 -11.29 -14.19 -8.93
C LEU A 120 -11.44 -12.66 -8.83
N ILE A 121 -10.35 -11.94 -8.54
CA ILE A 121 -10.38 -10.47 -8.41
C ILE A 121 -10.77 -9.83 -9.75
N GLN A 122 -10.13 -10.25 -10.85
CA GLN A 122 -10.41 -9.70 -12.19
C GLN A 122 -11.87 -9.87 -12.60
N LYS A 123 -12.46 -11.04 -12.31
CA LYS A 123 -13.84 -11.39 -12.70
C LYS A 123 -14.90 -10.97 -11.67
N SER A 124 -14.50 -10.40 -10.53
CA SER A 124 -15.46 -9.99 -9.48
C SER A 124 -16.41 -8.87 -9.93
N ARG A 125 -16.04 -8.10 -10.97
CA ARG A 125 -16.86 -7.04 -11.55
C ARG A 125 -17.47 -7.51 -12.89
N LEU A 126 -18.80 -7.49 -12.96
CA LEU A 126 -19.59 -8.03 -14.09
C LEU A 126 -19.40 -7.30 -15.42
N SER A 127 -19.12 -5.98 -15.41
CA SER A 127 -19.11 -5.15 -16.61
C SER A 127 -17.72 -4.76 -17.12
N VAL A 128 -16.75 -4.55 -16.23
CA VAL A 128 -15.38 -4.15 -16.58
C VAL A 128 -14.40 -4.90 -15.67
N PRO A 129 -13.49 -5.73 -16.22
CA PRO A 129 -12.51 -6.45 -15.42
C PRO A 129 -11.62 -5.50 -14.61
N LEU A 130 -11.35 -5.87 -13.36
CA LEU A 130 -10.46 -5.09 -12.48
C LEU A 130 -9.00 -5.23 -12.94
N LYS A 131 -8.24 -4.13 -12.91
CA LYS A 131 -6.82 -4.18 -13.26
C LYS A 131 -6.00 -4.62 -12.05
N VAL A 132 -5.53 -5.86 -12.07
CA VAL A 132 -4.69 -6.45 -11.03
C VAL A 132 -3.21 -6.15 -11.30
N ILE A 133 -2.51 -5.63 -10.29
CA ILE A 133 -1.09 -5.27 -10.30
C ILE A 133 -0.39 -6.07 -9.21
N ASP A 134 0.58 -6.89 -9.59
CA ASP A 134 1.42 -7.63 -8.63
C ASP A 134 2.44 -6.68 -7.97
N MET A 135 2.47 -6.70 -6.64
CA MET A 135 3.46 -6.02 -5.82
C MET A 135 4.57 -7.01 -5.43
N ASP A 136 5.81 -6.65 -5.71
CA ASP A 136 7.00 -7.45 -5.40
C ASP A 136 7.79 -6.86 -4.21
N ASP A 137 8.75 -7.64 -3.70
CA ASP A 137 9.74 -7.24 -2.70
C ASP A 137 10.36 -5.86 -2.99
N GLY A 138 10.62 -5.59 -4.26
CA GLY A 138 11.19 -4.34 -4.74
C GLY A 138 10.24 -3.14 -4.70
N ASP A 139 8.93 -3.30 -4.50
CA ASP A 139 7.97 -2.20 -4.56
C ASP A 139 7.74 -1.52 -3.20
N PHE A 140 8.26 -2.09 -2.12
CA PHE A 140 8.03 -1.62 -0.76
C PHE A 140 9.16 -0.71 -0.25
N TYR A 141 8.77 0.39 0.39
CA TYR A 141 9.68 1.41 0.92
C TYR A 141 9.58 1.51 2.44
N ASN A 142 10.71 1.76 3.09
CA ASN A 142 10.78 2.02 4.52
C ASN A 142 10.46 3.50 4.79
N LEU A 143 9.18 3.83 4.72
CA LEU A 143 8.69 5.17 5.02
C LEU A 143 8.90 5.50 6.51
N THR A 144 9.01 4.49 7.41
CA THR A 144 9.15 4.69 8.86
C THR A 144 10.39 5.46 9.21
N THR A 145 11.52 5.06 8.62
CA THR A 145 12.79 5.77 8.79
C THR A 145 12.68 7.21 8.31
N LEU A 146 12.07 7.43 7.14
CA LEU A 146 11.90 8.76 6.57
C LEU A 146 10.99 9.65 7.44
N ALA A 147 9.85 9.13 7.89
CA ALA A 147 8.93 9.86 8.77
C ALA A 147 9.61 10.20 10.11
N ASN A 148 10.40 9.28 10.66
CA ASN A 148 11.17 9.53 11.88
C ASN A 148 12.24 10.61 11.69
N GLN A 149 12.84 10.72 10.51
CA GLN A 149 13.85 11.75 10.24
C GLN A 149 13.22 13.13 10.03
N LEU A 150 12.10 13.20 9.30
CA LEU A 150 11.55 14.47 8.83
C LEU A 150 10.44 15.04 9.73
N LEU A 151 9.62 14.18 10.34
CA LEU A 151 8.33 14.60 10.88
C LEU A 151 8.29 14.64 12.42
N GLN A 152 7.63 15.67 12.94
CA GLN A 152 7.12 15.80 14.30
C GLN A 152 5.58 15.86 14.25
N THR A 153 4.92 14.71 14.35
CA THR A 153 3.46 14.61 14.16
C THR A 153 2.65 14.66 15.45
N THR A 154 3.27 14.84 16.62
CA THR A 154 2.56 14.87 17.92
C THR A 154 1.50 15.97 17.98
N LYS A 155 1.81 17.17 17.46
CA LYS A 155 0.86 18.29 17.39
C LYS A 155 -0.17 18.15 16.26
N LEU A 156 0.11 17.29 15.29
CA LEU A 156 -0.78 17.08 14.14
C LEU A 156 -2.06 16.35 14.55
N ASN A 157 -1.98 15.46 15.53
CA ASN A 157 -3.11 14.66 16.02
C ASN A 157 -3.92 14.04 14.87
N ILE A 158 -3.21 13.29 14.01
CA ILE A 158 -3.71 12.77 12.72
C ILE A 158 -5.00 11.96 12.89
N SER A 159 -5.13 11.22 13.99
CA SER A 159 -6.33 10.42 14.31
C SER A 159 -7.61 11.26 14.31
N GLN A 160 -7.54 12.52 14.76
CA GLN A 160 -8.66 13.45 14.85
C GLN A 160 -8.86 14.30 13.58
N ALA A 161 -7.92 14.28 12.63
CA ALA A 161 -8.06 15.04 11.39
C ALA A 161 -9.03 14.31 10.44
N THR A 162 -9.98 15.02 9.85
CA THR A 162 -10.85 14.51 8.77
C THR A 162 -10.24 14.74 7.41
N THR A 163 -9.55 15.87 7.24
CA THR A 163 -8.93 16.26 5.98
C THR A 163 -7.56 16.84 6.26
N LEU A 164 -6.60 16.46 5.43
CA LEU A 164 -5.26 17.03 5.38
C LEU A 164 -5.05 17.64 4.01
N ASP A 165 -4.45 18.82 3.98
CA ASP A 165 -4.01 19.46 2.75
C ASP A 165 -2.48 19.62 2.79
N VAL A 166 -1.85 19.10 1.74
CA VAL A 166 -0.40 19.02 1.57
C VAL A 166 -0.07 19.65 0.23
N THR A 167 0.41 20.88 0.28
CA THR A 167 0.78 21.65 -0.91
C THR A 167 2.28 21.93 -0.95
N THR A 168 2.77 22.38 -2.11
CA THR A 168 4.16 22.88 -2.23
C THR A 168 4.43 24.02 -1.24
N ASP A 169 3.43 24.86 -0.93
CA ASP A 169 3.56 25.92 0.05
C ASP A 169 3.70 25.35 1.48
N SER A 170 2.96 24.28 1.81
CA SER A 170 3.11 23.56 3.07
C SER A 170 4.52 23.01 3.28
N LEU A 171 5.20 22.59 2.20
CA LEU A 171 6.60 22.15 2.26
C LEU A 171 7.59 23.32 2.45
N ASN A 172 7.30 24.49 1.87
CA ASN A 172 8.17 25.66 1.98
C ASN A 172 8.05 26.37 3.33
N ARG A 173 6.80 26.58 3.78
CA ARG A 173 6.50 27.43 4.95
C ARG A 173 6.34 26.64 6.24
N ASN A 174 6.14 25.31 6.16
CA ASN A 174 5.83 24.46 7.31
C ASN A 174 4.77 25.12 8.22
N PRO A 175 3.54 25.15 7.72
CA PRO A 175 2.65 24.11 8.22
C PRO A 175 1.88 23.36 7.11
N ILE A 176 1.49 22.11 7.41
CA ILE A 176 0.39 21.47 6.67
C ILE A 176 -0.93 21.93 7.25
N LEU A 177 -1.97 21.95 6.42
CA LEU A 177 -3.30 22.37 6.85
C LEU A 177 -4.14 21.15 7.19
N LYS A 178 -4.95 21.25 8.25
CA LYS A 178 -5.91 20.21 8.62
C LYS A 178 -7.29 20.78 8.94
N LYS A 179 -8.31 19.95 8.78
CA LYS A 179 -9.66 20.11 9.35
C LYS A 179 -9.97 18.97 10.31
N ALA A 180 -10.78 19.25 11.33
CA ALA A 180 -11.24 18.24 12.28
C ALA A 180 -12.65 17.73 11.95
N THR A 181 -13.36 18.42 11.06
CA THR A 181 -14.72 18.07 10.65
C THR A 181 -14.86 18.08 9.13
N TYR A 182 -15.99 17.58 8.61
CA TYR A 182 -16.32 17.64 7.19
C TYR A 182 -17.05 18.93 6.81
N TRP A 183 -17.27 19.83 7.76
CA TRP A 183 -18.00 21.07 7.52
C TRP A 183 -17.17 22.00 6.62
N SER A 184 -17.79 22.44 5.53
CA SER A 184 -17.14 23.33 4.54
C SER A 184 -16.70 24.66 5.16
N ILE A 185 -17.44 25.15 6.15
CA ILE A 185 -17.23 26.44 6.84
C ILE A 185 -16.06 26.38 7.84
N GLU A 186 -15.64 25.20 8.33
CA GLU A 186 -14.52 25.11 9.26
C GLU A 186 -13.25 25.70 8.62
N GLU A 187 -12.60 26.63 9.32
CA GLU A 187 -11.33 27.19 8.88
C GLU A 187 -10.19 26.17 8.97
N TRP A 188 -9.26 26.27 8.01
CA TRP A 188 -8.08 25.42 7.99
C TRP A 188 -7.14 25.75 9.14
N LYS A 189 -6.76 24.73 9.91
CA LYS A 189 -5.77 24.87 10.98
C LYS A 189 -4.39 24.51 10.47
N ALA A 190 -3.49 25.48 10.52
CA ALA A 190 -2.07 25.32 10.23
C ALA A 190 -1.35 24.58 11.36
N VAL A 191 -0.73 23.43 11.04
CA VAL A 191 0.10 22.69 11.99
C VAL A 191 1.52 22.45 11.45
N PRO A 192 2.58 22.91 12.14
CA PRO A 192 3.95 22.60 11.77
C PRO A 192 4.24 21.12 12.03
N ILE A 193 4.84 20.46 11.04
CA ILE A 193 5.14 19.02 11.08
C ILE A 193 6.60 18.72 10.81
N ALA A 194 7.41 19.68 10.35
CA ALA A 194 8.83 19.48 10.17
C ALA A 194 9.56 19.43 11.53
N LYS A 195 10.51 18.52 11.68
CA LYS A 195 11.49 18.59 12.79
C LYS A 195 12.37 19.84 12.66
N ARG A 196 13.03 20.22 13.76
CA ARG A 196 13.86 21.42 13.83
C ARG A 196 14.91 21.41 12.71
N LYS A 197 15.00 22.52 11.95
CA LYS A 197 15.93 22.74 10.81
C LYS A 197 15.74 21.83 9.59
N ILE A 198 14.59 21.15 9.46
CA ILE A 198 14.30 20.38 8.24
C ILE A 198 13.78 21.30 7.12
N ASN A 199 14.37 21.14 5.93
CA ASN A 199 13.86 21.64 4.67
C ASN A 199 13.45 20.44 3.80
N PHE A 200 12.15 20.24 3.60
CA PHE A 200 11.64 19.06 2.89
C PHE A 200 12.21 18.90 1.47
N PHE A 201 12.48 19.97 0.72
CA PHE A 201 13.03 19.85 -0.64
C PHE A 201 14.50 19.41 -0.66
N LYS A 202 15.26 19.65 0.42
CA LYS A 202 16.67 19.26 0.52
C LYS A 202 16.86 17.94 1.25
N ASP A 203 16.07 17.70 2.29
CA ASP A 203 16.26 16.58 3.21
C ASP A 203 15.46 15.33 2.81
N ILE A 204 14.49 15.46 1.90
CA ILE A 204 13.84 14.30 1.30
C ILE A 204 14.80 13.67 0.27
N PRO A 205 15.17 12.38 0.44
CA PRO A 205 16.11 11.73 -0.48
C PRO A 205 15.44 11.50 -1.83
N THR A 206 16.22 11.61 -2.91
CA THR A 206 15.73 11.32 -4.28
C THR A 206 15.30 9.86 -4.45
N ASN A 207 15.94 8.94 -3.72
CA ASN A 207 15.62 7.52 -3.73
C ASN A 207 15.17 7.09 -2.33
N LEU A 208 13.96 6.53 -2.24
CA LEU A 208 13.42 6.04 -0.98
C LEU A 208 14.14 4.76 -0.53
N PRO A 209 14.44 4.63 0.77
CA PRO A 209 15.00 3.40 1.32
C PRO A 209 14.00 2.25 1.11
N LYS A 210 14.49 1.08 0.67
CA LYS A 210 13.65 -0.11 0.50
C LYS A 210 13.27 -0.70 1.86
N LEU A 211 12.06 -1.25 1.94
CA LEU A 211 11.64 -2.05 3.08
C LEU A 211 12.36 -3.40 3.02
N VAL A 212 12.71 -3.96 4.18
CA VAL A 212 13.18 -5.35 4.24
C VAL A 212 11.97 -6.25 4.01
N THR A 213 11.97 -6.95 2.89
CA THR A 213 10.93 -7.86 2.40
C THR A 213 11.46 -9.30 2.35
N GLY A 214 10.60 -10.27 2.01
CA GLY A 214 11.01 -11.67 1.93
C GLY A 214 10.92 -12.38 3.28
N ARG A 215 9.70 -12.56 3.79
CA ARG A 215 9.45 -13.33 5.01
C ARG A 215 9.48 -14.82 4.69
N SER A 216 10.36 -15.56 5.36
CA SER A 216 10.30 -17.01 5.32
C SER A 216 9.06 -17.50 6.05
N LEU A 217 8.38 -18.49 5.47
CA LEU A 217 7.25 -19.12 6.11
C LEU A 217 7.69 -20.00 7.27
N ASP A 218 6.86 -20.02 8.32
CA ASP A 218 7.10 -20.90 9.44
C ASP A 218 7.14 -22.38 9.01
N SER A 219 8.05 -23.14 9.64
CA SER A 219 8.29 -24.54 9.33
C SER A 219 7.02 -25.40 9.37
N THR A 220 6.09 -25.07 10.26
CA THR A 220 4.83 -25.78 10.42
C THR A 220 3.84 -25.45 9.30
N LYS A 221 3.83 -24.20 8.82
CA LYS A 221 3.05 -23.76 7.65
C LYS A 221 3.54 -24.43 6.37
N LYS A 222 4.86 -24.54 6.21
CA LYS A 222 5.46 -25.30 5.09
C LYS A 222 5.04 -26.78 5.12
N LYS A 223 4.96 -27.41 6.30
CA LYS A 223 4.46 -28.79 6.44
C LYS A 223 3.00 -28.92 6.00
N ASP A 224 2.14 -27.98 6.38
CA ASP A 224 0.73 -27.99 5.97
C ASP A 224 0.59 -27.80 4.45
N PHE A 225 1.37 -26.90 3.84
CA PHE A 225 1.36 -26.74 2.37
C PHE A 225 1.80 -28.01 1.65
N ARG A 226 2.84 -28.71 2.12
CA ARG A 226 3.25 -30.00 1.54
C ARG A 226 2.12 -31.04 1.54
N LYS A 227 1.33 -31.10 2.63
CA LYS A 227 0.15 -31.99 2.70
C LYS A 227 -0.95 -31.57 1.74
N MET A 228 -1.11 -30.27 1.50
CA MET A 228 -2.13 -29.73 0.59
C MET A 228 -1.78 -29.87 -0.89
N LEU A 229 -0.49 -29.96 -1.27
CA LEU A 229 -0.04 -30.04 -2.66
C LEU A 229 -0.77 -31.09 -3.51
N GLN A 230 -1.05 -32.27 -2.93
CA GLN A 230 -1.74 -33.36 -3.63
C GLN A 230 -3.17 -33.01 -4.06
N PHE A 231 -3.81 -32.08 -3.36
CA PHE A 231 -5.19 -31.65 -3.63
C PHE A 231 -5.27 -30.41 -4.52
N LEU A 232 -4.13 -29.77 -4.82
CA LEU A 232 -4.10 -28.56 -5.62
C LEU A 232 -4.07 -28.86 -7.13
N PRO A 233 -4.66 -27.99 -7.97
CA PRO A 233 -4.45 -28.01 -9.42
C PRO A 233 -2.97 -27.88 -9.77
N LEU A 234 -2.53 -28.50 -10.87
CA LEU A 234 -1.13 -28.52 -11.29
C LEU A 234 -0.53 -27.10 -11.41
N ASP A 235 -1.27 -26.16 -12.01
CA ASP A 235 -0.83 -24.78 -12.23
C ASP A 235 -0.51 -24.03 -10.93
N SER A 236 -1.18 -24.37 -9.84
CA SER A 236 -0.96 -23.76 -8.52
C SER A 236 0.15 -24.46 -7.75
N ARG A 237 0.47 -25.73 -8.03
CA ARG A 237 1.52 -26.49 -7.31
C ARG A 237 2.90 -25.86 -7.46
N ASP A 238 3.25 -25.37 -8.66
CA ASP A 238 4.54 -24.73 -8.92
C ASP A 238 4.76 -23.52 -8.01
N PHE A 239 3.73 -22.71 -7.82
CA PHE A 239 3.78 -21.57 -6.91
C PHE A 239 4.04 -22.01 -5.46
N TYR A 240 3.30 -23.01 -4.96
CA TYR A 240 3.47 -23.49 -3.59
C TYR A 240 4.81 -24.21 -3.37
N ASN A 241 5.31 -24.96 -4.35
CA ASN A 241 6.64 -25.58 -4.29
C ASN A 241 7.73 -24.52 -4.15
N ASN A 242 7.71 -23.48 -5.00
CA ASN A 242 8.68 -22.38 -4.91
C ASN A 242 8.69 -21.71 -3.54
N ILE A 243 7.51 -21.52 -2.94
CA ILE A 243 7.37 -20.93 -1.60
C ILE A 243 7.86 -21.84 -0.48
N ILE A 244 7.67 -23.15 -0.61
CA ILE A 244 8.14 -24.13 0.37
C ILE A 244 9.67 -24.19 0.40
N ASP A 245 10.30 -24.04 -0.77
CA ASP A 245 11.74 -24.18 -0.99
C ASP A 245 12.55 -22.93 -0.60
N THR A 246 11.93 -21.74 -0.57
CA THR A 246 12.50 -20.48 0.02
C THR A 246 12.50 -20.48 1.53
#